data_AF-A0A9W7ASY8-F1
#
_entry.id   AF-A0A9W7ASY8-F1
#
_cell.length_a   1.000
_cell.length_b   1.000
_cell.length_c   1.000
_cell.angle_alpha   90.00
_cell.angle_beta   90.00
_cell.angle_gamma   90.00
#
_symmetry.space_group_name_H-M   'P 1'
#
loop_
_entity.id
_entity.type
_entity.pdbx_description
1 polymer ?
#
loop_
_entity_poly.entity_id
_entity_poly.type
_entity_poly.pdbx_seq_one_letter_code
_entity_poly.pdbx_strand_id
1 'polypeptide(L)'
;MLITPRLTRMYTSLPSSRSTILRNINLLPSVYSALVKMDSFAFPFNLQAQLAANLISEHGFTASEPQIEALEEGLGLQTPGETWTTVGTETAMLDPEEKVDLLTFIVPKFGVVSDTKMSDFAQGIKPTKEVLMEKGLLEADACLVGSELLARDFLSGEDVSKEDFGRWITEMSKSEATSILHARKSFKTKSEEELKTFVEEREERLKREVEEREQMMKQVEKAREERTMYFNEQTGKMEFIDGDKE
;
A
#
# COMPACT_ATOMS: atom_id res chain seq x y z
N MET A 1 -12.35 9.16 6.59
CA MET A 1 -11.11 9.95 6.38
C MET A 1 -9.92 9.02 6.57
N LEU A 2 -9.38 8.43 5.49
CA LEU A 2 -8.29 7.43 5.57
C LEU A 2 -6.90 8.06 5.72
N ILE A 3 -6.78 9.38 5.53
CA ILE A 3 -5.51 10.09 5.61
C ILE A 3 -5.02 10.30 7.04
N THR A 4 -5.93 10.59 7.99
CA THR A 4 -5.56 10.84 9.39
C THR A 4 -4.85 9.64 10.01
N PRO A 5 -5.37 8.40 9.92
CA PRO A 5 -4.66 7.22 10.43
C PRO A 5 -3.30 7.00 9.75
N ARG A 6 -3.18 7.31 8.44
CA ARG A 6 -1.92 7.18 7.70
C ARG A 6 -0.87 8.19 8.17
N LEU A 7 -1.24 9.46 8.25
CA LEU A 7 -0.35 10.52 8.75
C LEU A 7 0.04 10.27 10.20
N THR A 8 -0.89 9.81 11.05
CA THR A 8 -0.56 9.41 12.43
C THR A 8 0.46 8.28 12.45
N ARG A 9 0.30 7.25 11.62
CA ARG A 9 1.26 6.14 11.52
C ARG A 9 2.64 6.63 11.08
N MET A 10 2.70 7.45 10.02
CA MET A 10 3.97 8.02 9.54
C MET A 10 4.64 8.91 10.60
N TYR A 11 3.85 9.74 11.27
CA TYR A 11 4.34 10.59 12.36
C TYR A 11 4.91 9.76 13.51
N THR A 12 4.29 8.63 13.88
CA THR A 12 4.83 7.77 14.94
C THR A 12 6.05 6.98 14.50
N SER A 13 6.02 6.39 13.30
CA SER A 13 7.06 5.47 12.81
C SER A 13 8.28 6.13 12.19
N LEU A 14 8.18 7.36 11.69
CA LEU A 14 9.26 8.07 11.00
C LEU A 14 9.57 9.41 11.72
N PRO A 15 10.42 9.40 12.76
CA PRO A 15 10.75 10.62 13.51
C PRO A 15 11.30 11.75 12.63
N SER A 16 12.05 11.41 11.58
CA SER A 16 12.63 12.37 10.62
C SER A 16 11.57 13.17 9.85
N SER A 17 10.42 12.57 9.56
CA SER A 17 9.35 13.19 8.76
C SER A 17 8.37 14.05 9.58
N ARG A 18 8.46 14.04 10.93
CA ARG A 18 7.48 14.71 11.81
C ARG A 18 7.38 16.21 11.57
N SER A 19 8.52 16.89 11.49
CA SER A 19 8.57 18.33 11.26
C SER A 19 8.00 18.70 9.89
N THR A 20 8.30 17.89 8.88
CA THR A 20 7.77 18.04 7.52
C THR A 20 6.26 17.86 7.48
N ILE A 21 5.73 16.80 8.10
CA ILE A 21 4.28 16.54 8.16
C ILE A 21 3.57 17.73 8.81
N LEU A 22 4.06 18.21 9.96
CA LEU A 22 3.43 19.34 10.66
C LEU A 22 3.48 20.64 9.84
N ARG A 23 4.58 20.87 9.13
CA ARG A 23 4.75 22.05 8.27
C ARG A 23 3.82 21.99 7.05
N ASN A 24 3.68 20.82 6.45
CA ASN A 24 3.04 20.64 5.15
C ASN A 24 1.55 20.26 5.25
N ILE A 25 1.02 19.99 6.45
CA ILE A 25 -0.39 19.54 6.62
C ILE A 25 -1.42 20.52 6.03
N ASN A 26 -1.09 21.81 6.00
CA ASN A 26 -1.93 22.86 5.41
C ASN A 26 -1.97 22.82 3.87
N LEU A 27 -1.10 22.03 3.23
CA LEU A 27 -1.07 21.83 1.77
C LEU A 27 -2.05 20.74 1.30
N LEU A 28 -2.63 19.97 2.23
CA LEU A 28 -3.59 18.91 1.91
C LEU A 28 -4.76 19.36 1.02
N PRO A 29 -5.39 20.54 1.21
CA PRO A 29 -6.45 20.99 0.32
C PRO A 29 -6.01 21.09 -1.14
N SER A 30 -4.78 21.54 -1.41
CA SER A 30 -4.23 21.66 -2.77
C SER A 30 -3.96 20.29 -3.40
N VAL A 31 -3.55 19.30 -2.61
CA VAL A 31 -3.42 17.92 -3.11
C VAL A 31 -4.80 17.34 -3.43
N TYR A 32 -5.76 17.52 -2.53
CA TYR A 32 -7.10 16.97 -2.70
C TYR A 32 -7.90 17.63 -3.82
N SER A 33 -7.62 18.89 -4.17
CA SER A 33 -8.26 19.53 -5.32
C SER A 33 -7.88 18.89 -6.66
N ALA A 34 -6.67 18.33 -6.77
CA ALA A 34 -6.27 17.49 -7.90
C ALA A 34 -6.92 16.09 -7.79
N LEU A 35 -6.80 15.45 -6.62
CA LEU A 35 -7.26 14.07 -6.43
C LEU A 35 -8.78 13.88 -6.59
N VAL A 36 -9.59 14.87 -6.22
CA VAL A 36 -11.06 14.78 -6.33
C VAL A 36 -11.55 14.70 -7.77
N LYS A 37 -10.71 15.11 -8.74
CA LYS A 37 -11.01 15.02 -10.18
C LYS A 37 -10.81 13.61 -10.73
N MET A 38 -10.12 12.74 -9.99
CA MET A 38 -9.87 11.36 -10.40
C MET A 38 -11.13 10.52 -10.31
N ASP A 39 -11.29 9.61 -11.27
CA ASP A 39 -12.33 8.60 -11.19
C ASP A 39 -12.09 7.66 -9.99
N SER A 40 -13.10 7.54 -9.13
CA SER A 40 -13.01 6.77 -7.88
C SER A 40 -12.88 5.26 -8.10
N PHE A 41 -13.23 4.75 -9.28
CA PHE A 41 -13.06 3.35 -9.63
C PHE A 41 -11.63 3.07 -10.07
N ALA A 42 -11.05 3.92 -10.92
CA ALA A 42 -9.66 3.82 -11.36
C ALA A 42 -8.64 4.21 -10.27
N PHE A 43 -8.97 5.20 -9.42
CA PHE A 43 -8.09 5.71 -8.38
C PHE A 43 -8.83 5.80 -7.03
N PRO A 44 -9.00 4.67 -6.34
CA PRO A 44 -9.79 4.58 -5.11
C PRO A 44 -9.23 5.41 -3.95
N PHE A 45 -10.10 5.69 -2.97
CA PHE A 45 -9.79 6.55 -1.82
C PHE A 45 -8.56 6.11 -1.01
N ASN A 46 -8.22 4.83 -1.00
CA ASN A 46 -7.02 4.32 -0.33
C ASN A 46 -5.74 4.81 -1.03
N LEU A 47 -5.68 4.77 -2.36
CA LEU A 47 -4.57 5.26 -3.17
C LEU A 47 -4.47 6.79 -3.09
N GLN A 48 -5.60 7.48 -3.16
CA GLN A 48 -5.66 8.94 -2.94
C GLN A 48 -5.08 9.33 -1.57
N ALA A 49 -5.50 8.64 -0.50
CA ALA A 49 -5.01 8.91 0.84
C ALA A 49 -3.53 8.55 1.01
N GLN A 50 -3.03 7.53 0.31
CA GLN A 50 -1.61 7.18 0.29
C GLN A 50 -0.77 8.26 -0.40
N LEU A 51 -1.15 8.65 -1.63
CA LEU A 51 -0.44 9.67 -2.38
C LEU A 51 -0.38 10.99 -1.60
N ALA A 52 -1.51 11.41 -1.03
CA ALA A 52 -1.57 12.62 -0.22
C ALA A 52 -0.70 12.52 1.03
N ALA A 53 -0.76 11.42 1.80
CA ALA A 53 0.05 11.27 2.99
C ALA A 53 1.56 11.25 2.69
N ASN A 54 1.96 10.57 1.61
CA ASN A 54 3.35 10.49 1.17
C ASN A 54 3.86 11.86 0.71
N LEU A 55 3.14 12.57 -0.17
CA LEU A 55 3.53 13.91 -0.63
C LEU A 55 3.68 14.92 0.52
N ILE A 56 2.77 14.92 1.49
CA ILE A 56 2.88 15.81 2.66
C ILE A 56 4.10 15.49 3.51
N SER A 57 4.53 14.23 3.53
CA SER A 57 5.69 13.80 4.30
C SER A 57 7.03 14.10 3.61
N GLU A 58 7.00 14.48 2.33
CA GLU A 58 8.20 14.76 1.53
C GLU A 58 8.74 16.18 1.73
N HIS A 59 10.06 16.27 1.97
CA HIS A 59 10.73 17.52 2.33
C HIS A 59 10.67 18.58 1.23
N GLY A 60 10.73 18.16 -0.03
CA GLY A 60 10.71 19.04 -1.22
C GLY A 60 9.31 19.44 -1.69
N PHE A 61 8.26 18.85 -1.12
CA PHE A 61 6.90 19.16 -1.54
C PHE A 61 6.42 20.45 -0.88
N THR A 62 6.03 21.41 -1.72
CA THR A 62 5.52 22.73 -1.31
C THR A 62 4.17 23.06 -1.93
N ALA A 63 3.62 22.17 -2.76
CA ALA A 63 2.41 22.40 -3.54
C ALA A 63 2.52 23.67 -4.41
N SER A 64 3.71 23.94 -4.95
CA SER A 64 3.91 24.99 -5.93
C SER A 64 3.16 24.66 -7.23
N GLU A 65 2.87 25.68 -8.03
CA GLU A 65 2.17 25.52 -9.32
C GLU A 65 2.83 24.46 -10.22
N PRO A 66 4.17 24.44 -10.43
CA PRO A 66 4.80 23.37 -11.21
C PRO A 66 4.62 21.96 -10.62
N GLN A 67 4.59 21.83 -9.29
CA GLN A 67 4.39 20.53 -8.64
C GLN A 67 2.94 20.05 -8.77
N ILE A 68 1.97 20.97 -8.70
CA ILE A 68 0.56 20.63 -8.87
C ILE A 68 0.24 20.31 -10.33
N GLU A 69 0.76 21.08 -11.28
CA GLU A 69 0.64 20.76 -12.71
C GLU A 69 1.25 19.39 -13.03
N ALA A 70 2.47 19.12 -12.54
CA ALA A 70 3.11 17.83 -12.72
C ALA A 70 2.33 16.68 -12.05
N LEU A 71 1.71 16.93 -10.90
CA LEU A 71 0.83 15.95 -10.25
C LEU A 71 -0.40 15.65 -11.13
N GLU A 72 -1.02 16.68 -11.71
CA GLU A 72 -2.19 16.51 -12.58
C GLU A 72 -1.82 15.78 -13.88
N GLU A 73 -0.68 16.10 -14.50
CA GLU A 73 -0.16 15.35 -15.66
C GLU A 73 0.17 13.89 -15.30
N GLY A 74 0.88 13.65 -14.19
CA GLY A 74 1.25 12.31 -13.74
C GLY A 74 0.05 11.43 -13.36
N LEU A 75 -1.07 12.05 -12.97
CA LEU A 75 -2.35 11.39 -12.72
C LEU A 75 -3.19 11.19 -14.00
N GLY A 76 -2.78 11.75 -15.13
CA GLY A 76 -3.53 11.70 -16.40
C GLY A 76 -4.75 12.62 -16.44
N LEU A 77 -4.80 13.64 -15.58
CA LEU A 77 -5.85 14.68 -15.59
C LEU A 77 -5.60 15.76 -16.64
N GLN A 78 -4.34 15.87 -17.10
CA GLN A 78 -3.91 16.74 -18.18
C GLN A 78 -3.12 15.93 -19.22
N THR A 79 -2.95 16.51 -20.42
CA THR A 79 -2.11 15.92 -21.45
C THR A 79 -0.67 15.83 -20.94
N PRO A 80 -0.07 14.63 -20.88
CA PRO A 80 1.28 14.49 -20.33
C PRO A 80 2.32 15.12 -21.25
N GLY A 81 3.27 15.84 -20.66
CA GLY A 81 4.50 16.22 -21.35
C GLY A 81 5.39 15.04 -21.74
N GLU A 82 6.53 15.33 -22.37
CA GLU A 82 7.48 14.31 -22.84
C GLU A 82 8.04 13.45 -21.70
N THR A 83 8.38 14.08 -20.57
CA THR A 83 8.86 13.42 -19.35
C THR A 83 7.84 12.39 -18.86
N TRP A 84 6.59 12.80 -18.66
CA TRP A 84 5.54 11.90 -18.16
C TRP A 84 5.15 10.81 -19.16
N THR A 85 5.17 11.11 -20.46
CA THR A 85 4.94 10.11 -21.51
C THR A 85 5.98 9.01 -21.45
N THR A 86 7.25 9.38 -21.29
CA THR A 86 8.36 8.43 -21.17
C THR A 86 8.27 7.63 -19.88
N VAL A 87 8.05 8.31 -18.74
CA VAL A 87 7.87 7.65 -17.44
C VAL A 87 6.72 6.65 -17.49
N GLY A 88 5.55 7.04 -18.00
CA GLY A 88 4.39 6.16 -18.10
C GLY A 88 4.63 4.94 -18.99
N THR A 89 5.39 5.10 -20.08
CA THR A 89 5.75 4.00 -20.99
C THR A 89 6.73 3.03 -20.33
N GLU A 90 7.82 3.54 -19.76
CA GLU A 90 8.89 2.72 -19.20
C GLU A 90 8.53 2.09 -17.85
N THR A 91 7.49 2.60 -17.18
CA THR A 91 6.96 2.09 -15.91
C THR A 91 5.56 1.47 -16.02
N ALA A 92 5.12 1.15 -17.24
CA ALA A 92 3.78 0.62 -17.49
C ALA A 92 3.46 -0.65 -16.67
N MET A 93 4.47 -1.49 -16.41
CA MET A 93 4.38 -2.74 -15.68
C MET A 93 4.22 -2.61 -14.15
N LEU A 94 4.43 -1.41 -13.60
CA LEU A 94 4.28 -1.18 -12.17
C LEU A 94 2.81 -1.28 -11.76
N ASP A 95 2.59 -1.86 -10.58
CA ASP A 95 1.26 -1.90 -9.97
C ASP A 95 0.78 -0.49 -9.58
N PRO A 96 -0.54 -0.25 -9.43
CA PRO A 96 -1.06 1.06 -9.08
C PRO A 96 -0.45 1.66 -7.80
N GLU A 97 -0.17 0.84 -6.78
CA GLU A 97 0.47 1.28 -5.53
C GLU A 97 1.93 1.73 -5.76
N GLU A 98 2.66 1.02 -6.61
CA GLU A 98 4.05 1.33 -6.96
C GLU A 98 4.13 2.61 -7.80
N LYS A 99 3.16 2.83 -8.70
CA LYS A 99 3.03 4.10 -9.45
C LYS A 99 2.72 5.27 -8.51
N VAL A 100 1.88 5.07 -7.50
CA VAL A 100 1.61 6.08 -6.47
C VAL A 100 2.89 6.44 -5.72
N ASP A 101 3.68 5.45 -5.31
CA ASP A 101 4.93 5.70 -4.61
C ASP A 101 5.95 6.40 -5.53
N LEU A 102 6.03 6.01 -6.81
CA LEU A 102 6.89 6.68 -7.79
C LEU A 102 6.52 8.16 -7.97
N LEU A 103 5.23 8.49 -8.07
CA LEU A 103 4.77 9.88 -8.13
C LEU A 103 5.27 10.70 -6.93
N THR A 104 5.37 10.10 -5.74
CA THR A 104 5.82 10.80 -4.54
C THR A 104 7.30 11.17 -4.58
N PHE A 105 8.12 10.42 -5.32
CA PHE A 105 9.54 10.74 -5.50
C PHE A 105 9.76 11.80 -6.59
N ILE A 106 8.93 11.77 -7.65
CA ILE A 106 9.13 12.63 -8.83
C ILE A 106 8.46 14.00 -8.67
N VAL A 107 7.19 14.05 -8.22
CA VAL A 107 6.41 15.30 -8.18
C VAL A 107 7.10 16.42 -7.40
N PRO A 108 7.69 16.18 -6.20
CA PRO A 108 8.38 17.23 -5.44
C PRO A 108 9.58 17.86 -6.16
N LYS A 109 10.05 17.26 -7.26
CA LYS A 109 11.25 17.69 -8.00
C LYS A 109 10.93 18.75 -9.05
N PHE A 110 9.69 18.82 -9.52
CA PHE A 110 9.27 19.83 -10.50
C PHE A 110 9.39 21.25 -9.93
N GLY A 111 9.98 22.14 -10.73
CA GLY A 111 10.32 23.52 -10.33
C GLY A 111 11.53 23.64 -9.39
N VAL A 112 12.17 22.51 -9.01
CA VAL A 112 13.38 22.48 -8.17
C VAL A 112 14.59 22.03 -8.97
N VAL A 113 14.47 20.95 -9.73
CA VAL A 113 15.49 20.50 -10.69
C VAL A 113 15.23 21.07 -12.07
N SER A 114 16.28 21.19 -12.88
CA SER A 114 16.17 21.67 -14.25
C SER A 114 15.40 20.69 -15.14
N ASP A 115 14.74 21.22 -16.16
CA ASP A 115 14.01 20.41 -17.15
C ASP A 115 14.92 19.40 -17.85
N THR A 116 16.19 19.77 -18.10
CA THR A 116 17.20 18.85 -18.63
C THR A 116 17.41 17.65 -17.69
N LYS A 117 17.54 17.89 -16.38
CA LYS A 117 17.74 16.82 -15.39
C LYS A 117 16.50 15.93 -15.27
N MET A 118 15.29 16.50 -15.41
CA MET A 118 14.04 15.74 -15.50
C MET A 118 13.95 14.89 -16.77
N SER A 119 14.41 15.41 -17.91
CA SER A 119 14.49 14.68 -19.17
C SER A 119 15.51 13.53 -19.08
N ASP A 120 16.69 13.78 -18.51
CA ASP A 120 17.71 12.76 -18.26
C ASP A 120 17.20 11.66 -17.34
N PHE A 121 16.42 12.01 -16.31
CA PHE A 121 15.75 11.04 -15.46
C PHE A 121 14.82 10.16 -16.29
N ALA A 122 13.92 10.74 -17.09
CA ALA A 122 12.97 9.96 -17.87
C ALA A 122 13.67 9.00 -18.84
N GLN A 123 14.70 9.48 -19.54
CA GLN A 123 15.51 8.66 -20.45
C GLN A 123 16.37 7.62 -19.73
N GLY A 124 16.72 7.86 -18.46
CA GLY A 124 17.54 6.97 -17.64
C GLY A 124 16.80 5.75 -17.11
N ILE A 125 15.46 5.72 -17.11
CA ILE A 125 14.66 4.61 -16.54
C ILE A 125 14.99 3.29 -17.26
N LYS A 126 14.94 3.29 -18.58
CA LYS A 126 15.19 2.09 -19.40
C LYS A 126 16.60 1.50 -19.20
N PRO A 127 17.70 2.25 -19.38
CA PRO A 127 19.04 1.70 -19.18
C PRO A 127 19.29 1.28 -17.73
N THR A 128 18.70 1.97 -16.74
CA THR A 128 18.80 1.57 -15.33
C THR A 128 18.12 0.23 -15.09
N LYS A 129 16.93 0.02 -15.67
CA LYS A 129 16.22 -1.26 -15.63
C LYS A 129 17.07 -2.37 -16.25
N GLU A 130 17.66 -2.14 -17.42
CA GLU A 130 18.50 -3.12 -18.12
C GLU A 130 19.71 -3.55 -17.26
N VAL A 131 20.42 -2.60 -16.65
CA VAL A 131 21.54 -2.88 -15.73
C VAL A 131 21.10 -3.72 -14.52
N LEU A 132 19.93 -3.45 -13.95
CA LEU A 132 19.41 -4.22 -12.82
C LEU A 132 18.96 -5.64 -13.22
N MET A 133 18.45 -5.81 -14.44
CA MET A 133 18.12 -7.14 -14.99
C MET A 133 19.39 -7.98 -15.20
N GLU A 134 20.50 -7.39 -15.64
CA GLU A 134 21.79 -8.08 -15.75
C GLU A 134 22.30 -8.56 -14.38
N LYS A 135 21.91 -7.89 -13.29
CA LYS A 135 22.18 -8.33 -11.91
C LYS A 135 21.23 -9.41 -11.42
N GLY A 136 20.29 -9.86 -12.25
CA GLY A 136 19.40 -10.99 -11.98
C GLY A 136 18.09 -10.64 -11.30
N LEU A 137 17.67 -9.36 -11.32
CA LEU A 137 16.31 -8.98 -10.96
C LEU A 137 15.34 -9.31 -12.11
N LEU A 138 14.09 -9.64 -11.77
CA LEU A 138 13.01 -9.76 -12.76
C LEU A 138 12.69 -8.39 -13.34
N GLU A 139 12.13 -8.34 -14.54
CA GLU A 139 11.87 -7.07 -15.22
C GLU A 139 11.02 -6.10 -14.39
N ALA A 140 9.92 -6.58 -13.79
CA ALA A 140 9.07 -5.78 -12.92
C ALA A 140 9.82 -5.25 -11.68
N ASP A 141 10.65 -6.09 -11.07
CA ASP A 141 11.45 -5.71 -9.90
C ASP A 141 12.56 -4.72 -10.25
N ALA A 142 13.19 -4.91 -11.41
CA ALA A 142 14.19 -4.00 -11.95
C ALA A 142 13.57 -2.65 -12.33
N CYS A 143 12.34 -2.64 -12.85
CA CYS A 143 11.59 -1.42 -13.14
C CYS A 143 11.27 -0.66 -11.83
N LEU A 144 10.76 -1.35 -10.82
CA LEU A 144 10.45 -0.77 -9.51
C LEU A 144 11.70 -0.17 -8.86
N VAL A 145 12.72 -0.99 -8.66
CA VAL A 145 13.96 -0.55 -7.99
C VAL A 145 14.68 0.52 -8.82
N GLY A 146 14.76 0.34 -10.14
CA GLY A 146 15.46 1.28 -11.02
C GLY A 146 14.83 2.66 -11.06
N SER A 147 13.51 2.74 -11.22
CA SER A 147 12.79 4.01 -11.25
C SER A 147 12.84 4.73 -9.89
N GLU A 148 12.74 4.01 -8.77
CA GLU A 148 12.85 4.58 -7.43
C GLU A 148 14.26 5.10 -7.13
N LEU A 149 15.30 4.32 -7.43
CA LEU A 149 16.69 4.76 -7.23
C LEU A 149 17.02 5.99 -8.07
N LEU A 150 16.59 6.01 -9.32
CA LEU A 150 16.79 7.16 -10.20
C LEU A 150 16.02 8.40 -9.67
N ALA A 151 14.78 8.24 -9.21
CA ALA A 151 14.00 9.35 -8.67
C ALA A 151 14.53 9.84 -7.31
N ARG A 152 15.09 8.95 -6.49
CA ARG A 152 15.59 9.30 -5.16
C ARG A 152 17.00 9.88 -5.22
N ASP A 153 17.91 9.19 -5.92
CA ASP A 153 19.36 9.42 -5.83
C ASP A 153 19.90 10.24 -7.01
N PHE A 154 19.26 10.18 -8.19
CA PHE A 154 19.63 11.07 -9.30
C PHE A 154 18.88 12.41 -9.21
N LEU A 155 17.57 12.41 -8.90
CA LEU A 155 16.80 13.65 -8.68
C LEU A 155 16.89 14.20 -7.26
N SER A 156 17.71 13.66 -6.35
CA SER A 156 18.13 14.43 -5.17
C SER A 156 18.82 15.70 -5.69
N GLY A 157 18.39 16.87 -5.22
CA GLY A 157 18.85 18.18 -5.71
C GLY A 157 20.34 18.49 -5.49
N GLU A 158 21.16 17.46 -5.23
CA GLU A 158 22.61 17.47 -5.27
C GLU A 158 23.09 17.39 -6.73
N ASP A 159 24.32 17.85 -6.99
CA ASP A 159 24.99 17.85 -8.30
C ASP A 159 25.42 16.42 -8.73
N VAL A 160 24.56 15.42 -8.53
CA VAL A 160 24.77 14.08 -9.06
C VAL A 160 24.60 14.14 -10.58
N SER A 161 25.69 13.83 -11.29
CA SER A 161 25.68 13.72 -12.75
C SER A 161 25.08 12.39 -13.20
N LYS A 162 24.63 12.34 -14.46
CA LYS A 162 24.11 11.13 -15.08
C LYS A 162 25.18 10.04 -15.14
N GLU A 163 26.41 10.44 -15.37
CA GLU A 163 27.59 9.59 -15.43
C GLU A 163 27.93 8.99 -14.06
N ASP A 164 27.83 9.80 -13.00
CA ASP A 164 28.07 9.33 -11.63
C ASP A 164 27.03 8.30 -11.21
N PHE A 165 25.75 8.58 -11.47
CA PHE A 165 24.68 7.63 -11.21
C PHE A 165 24.85 6.35 -12.04
N GLY A 166 25.14 6.48 -13.33
CA GLY A 166 25.35 5.36 -14.24
C GLY A 166 26.51 4.45 -13.82
N ARG A 167 27.61 5.04 -13.35
CA ARG A 167 28.73 4.29 -12.78
C ARG A 167 28.32 3.57 -11.50
N TRP A 168 27.68 4.27 -10.57
CA TRP A 168 27.25 3.70 -9.29
C TRP A 168 26.30 2.51 -9.48
N ILE A 169 25.28 2.64 -10.33
CA ILE A 169 24.33 1.54 -10.57
C ILE A 169 25.03 0.35 -11.27
N THR A 170 26.02 0.61 -12.12
CA THR A 170 26.80 -0.45 -12.77
C THR A 170 27.69 -1.18 -11.76
N GLU A 171 28.31 -0.46 -10.84
CA GLU A 171 29.17 -1.01 -9.78
C GLU A 171 28.40 -1.74 -8.68
N MET A 172 27.11 -1.44 -8.52
CA MET A 172 26.24 -2.11 -7.54
C MET A 172 26.28 -3.63 -7.69
N SER A 173 26.48 -4.34 -6.59
CA SER A 173 26.47 -5.80 -6.58
C SER A 173 25.04 -6.37 -6.69
N LYS A 174 24.94 -7.63 -7.16
CA LYS A 174 23.68 -8.38 -7.15
C LYS A 174 23.06 -8.46 -5.76
N SER A 175 23.88 -8.66 -4.72
CA SER A 175 23.44 -8.72 -3.33
C SER A 175 22.82 -7.41 -2.86
N GLU A 176 23.41 -6.26 -3.23
CA GLU A 176 22.87 -4.94 -2.89
C GLU A 176 21.52 -4.70 -3.58
N ALA A 177 21.44 -4.95 -4.88
CA ALA A 177 20.19 -4.82 -5.64
C ALA A 177 19.06 -5.68 -5.03
N THR A 178 19.39 -6.93 -4.67
CA THR A 178 18.43 -7.85 -4.02
C THR A 178 18.04 -7.37 -2.61
N SER A 179 18.98 -6.82 -1.85
CA SER A 179 18.71 -6.29 -0.52
C SER A 179 17.78 -5.07 -0.56
N ILE A 180 17.95 -4.20 -1.56
CA ILE A 180 17.07 -3.03 -1.77
C ILE A 180 15.66 -3.50 -2.11
N LEU A 181 15.53 -4.44 -3.06
CA LEU A 181 14.24 -5.05 -3.41
C LEU A 181 13.56 -5.69 -2.19
N HIS A 182 14.31 -6.45 -1.41
CA HIS A 182 13.80 -7.10 -0.21
C HIS A 182 13.33 -6.07 0.82
N ALA A 183 14.12 -5.03 1.10
CA ALA A 183 13.72 -3.95 2.00
C ALA A 183 12.42 -3.29 1.55
N ARG A 184 12.28 -3.02 0.24
CA ARG A 184 11.09 -2.41 -0.35
C ARG A 184 9.84 -3.28 -0.21
N LYS A 185 9.96 -4.58 -0.51
CA LYS A 185 8.84 -5.52 -0.45
C LYS A 185 8.53 -6.01 0.97
N SER A 186 9.48 -5.94 1.89
CA SER A 186 9.34 -6.52 3.24
C SER A 186 8.12 -6.01 4.02
N PHE A 187 7.71 -4.76 3.82
CA PHE A 187 6.50 -4.22 4.46
C PHE A 187 5.21 -4.80 3.87
N LYS A 188 5.17 -5.03 2.55
CA LYS A 188 4.03 -5.66 1.89
C LYS A 188 3.93 -7.13 2.30
N THR A 189 5.05 -7.85 2.27
CA THR A 189 5.11 -9.25 2.69
C THR A 189 4.69 -9.44 4.15
N LYS A 190 5.20 -8.62 5.08
CA LYS A 190 4.78 -8.67 6.49
C LYS A 190 3.30 -8.36 6.68
N SER A 191 2.78 -7.37 5.95
CA SER A 191 1.37 -7.00 6.05
C SER A 191 0.44 -8.08 5.48
N GLU A 192 0.85 -8.76 4.41
CA GLU A 192 0.12 -9.90 3.82
C GLU A 192 0.13 -11.11 4.77
N GLU A 193 1.26 -11.39 5.42
CA GLU A 193 1.39 -12.45 6.43
C GLU A 193 0.52 -12.17 7.67
N GLU A 194 0.54 -10.93 8.19
CA GLU A 194 -0.31 -10.49 9.30
C GLU A 194 -1.80 -10.60 8.95
N LEU A 195 -2.20 -10.17 7.75
CA LEU A 195 -3.59 -10.27 7.30
C LEU A 195 -4.04 -11.72 7.17
N LYS A 196 -3.19 -12.58 6.61
CA LYS A 196 -3.47 -14.02 6.49
C LYS A 196 -3.68 -14.64 7.87
N THR A 197 -2.78 -14.37 8.80
CA THR A 197 -2.88 -14.85 10.20
C THR A 197 -4.19 -14.37 10.84
N PHE A 198 -4.57 -13.11 10.65
CA PHE A 198 -5.82 -12.57 11.18
C PHE A 198 -7.08 -13.22 10.58
N VAL A 199 -7.07 -13.52 9.28
CA VAL A 199 -8.18 -14.23 8.61
C VAL A 199 -8.30 -15.65 9.17
N GLU A 200 -7.18 -16.36 9.29
CA GLU A 200 -7.14 -17.71 9.86
C GLU A 200 -7.66 -17.72 11.32
N GLU A 201 -7.20 -16.79 12.17
CA GLU A 201 -7.68 -16.63 13.54
C GLU A 201 -9.19 -16.34 13.61
N ARG A 202 -9.71 -15.52 12.67
CA ARG A 202 -11.13 -15.18 12.60
C ARG A 202 -11.97 -16.38 12.20
N GLU A 203 -11.51 -17.18 11.24
CA GLU A 203 -12.17 -18.42 10.81
C GLU A 203 -12.19 -19.46 11.93
N GLU A 204 -11.07 -19.64 12.64
CA GLU A 204 -11.02 -20.54 13.80
C GLU A 204 -11.94 -20.11 14.94
N ARG A 205 -12.06 -18.81 15.20
CA ARG A 205 -12.99 -18.29 16.21
C ARG A 205 -14.44 -18.57 15.83
N LEU A 206 -14.81 -18.29 14.57
CA LEU A 206 -16.15 -18.59 14.07
C LEU A 206 -16.48 -20.08 14.18
N LYS A 207 -15.51 -20.95 13.87
CA LYS A 207 -15.69 -22.39 14.00
C LYS A 207 -15.95 -22.81 15.45
N ARG A 208 -15.17 -22.28 16.42
CA ARG A 208 -15.39 -22.51 17.86
C ARG A 208 -16.76 -22.04 18.33
N GLU A 209 -17.20 -20.84 17.91
CA GLU A 209 -18.51 -20.31 18.27
C GLU A 209 -19.67 -21.17 17.74
N VAL A 210 -19.52 -21.75 16.54
CA VAL A 210 -20.50 -22.68 15.97
C VAL A 210 -20.52 -23.99 16.76
N GLU A 211 -19.35 -24.57 17.06
CA GLU A 211 -19.24 -25.80 17.85
C GLU A 211 -19.82 -25.64 19.27
N GLU A 212 -19.56 -24.52 19.94
CA GLU A 212 -20.12 -24.20 21.26
C GLU A 212 -21.66 -24.06 21.20
N ARG A 213 -22.19 -23.41 20.17
CA ARG A 213 -23.66 -23.31 19.97
C ARG A 213 -24.30 -24.67 19.75
N GLU A 214 -23.67 -25.55 18.96
CA GLU A 214 -24.17 -26.90 18.75
C GLU A 214 -24.16 -27.72 20.04
N GLN A 215 -23.10 -27.61 20.86
CA GLN A 215 -23.04 -28.28 22.16
C GLN A 215 -24.13 -27.75 23.11
N MET A 216 -24.35 -26.44 23.14
CA MET A 216 -25.40 -25.84 23.95
C MET A 216 -26.80 -26.29 23.49
N MET A 217 -27.05 -26.37 22.19
CA MET A 217 -28.32 -26.89 21.66
C MET A 217 -28.55 -28.34 22.06
N LYS A 218 -27.53 -29.20 21.95
CA LYS A 218 -27.61 -30.61 22.40
C LYS A 218 -27.90 -30.72 23.90
N GLN A 219 -27.29 -29.87 24.72
CA GLN A 219 -27.58 -29.84 26.16
C GLN A 219 -29.02 -29.39 26.44
N VAL A 220 -29.52 -28.39 25.71
CA VAL A 220 -30.92 -27.92 25.83
C VAL A 220 -31.91 -29.00 25.38
N GLU A 221 -31.65 -29.71 24.28
CA GLU A 221 -32.46 -30.85 23.83
C GLU A 221 -32.50 -31.97 24.87
N LYS A 222 -31.33 -32.38 25.37
CA LYS A 222 -31.25 -33.40 26.42
C LYS A 222 -31.99 -33.01 27.70
N ALA A 223 -31.86 -31.75 28.12
CA ALA A 223 -32.59 -31.23 29.28
C ALA A 223 -34.11 -31.19 29.05
N ARG A 224 -34.57 -30.98 27.80
CA ARG A 224 -36.00 -31.08 27.46
C ARG A 224 -36.49 -32.52 27.55
N GLU A 225 -35.73 -33.49 27.02
CA GLU A 225 -36.05 -34.92 27.12
C GLU A 225 -36.07 -35.41 28.57
N GLU A 226 -35.13 -34.97 29.40
CA GLU A 226 -35.08 -35.32 30.83
C GLU A 226 -36.24 -34.68 31.62
N ARG A 227 -36.66 -33.46 31.24
CA ARG A 227 -37.78 -32.77 31.89
C ARG A 227 -39.15 -33.34 31.48
N THR A 228 -39.23 -34.05 30.37
CA THR A 228 -40.41 -34.82 29.96
C THR A 228 -40.41 -36.24 30.50
N MET A 229 -39.40 -36.68 31.25
CA MET A 229 -39.43 -37.98 31.93
C MET A 229 -39.87 -37.83 33.40
N TYR A 230 -40.83 -38.63 33.83
CA TYR A 230 -41.26 -38.73 35.22
C TYR A 230 -41.26 -40.19 35.68
N PHE A 231 -41.12 -40.40 36.98
CA PHE A 231 -41.16 -41.74 37.56
C PHE A 231 -42.61 -42.15 37.83
N ASN A 232 -43.07 -43.23 37.19
CA ASN A 232 -44.40 -43.79 37.44
C ASN A 232 -44.31 -44.84 38.56
N GLU A 233 -44.87 -44.52 39.72
CA GLU A 233 -44.83 -45.37 40.92
C GLU A 233 -45.58 -46.71 40.75
N GLN A 234 -46.54 -46.80 39.82
CA GLN A 234 -47.30 -48.04 39.58
C GLN A 234 -46.53 -49.07 38.76
N THR A 235 -45.73 -48.61 37.79
CA THR A 235 -44.94 -49.49 36.92
C THR A 235 -43.50 -49.64 37.40
N GLY A 236 -43.05 -48.77 38.31
CA GLY A 236 -41.68 -48.74 38.83
C GLY A 236 -40.66 -48.31 37.79
N LYS A 237 -41.08 -47.63 36.72
CA LYS A 237 -40.25 -47.24 35.57
C LYS A 237 -40.34 -45.73 35.30
N MET A 238 -39.32 -45.21 34.63
CA MET A 238 -39.35 -43.85 34.09
C MET A 238 -40.18 -43.85 32.81
N GLU A 239 -41.17 -42.97 32.73
CA GLU A 239 -42.10 -42.82 31.61
C GLU A 239 -42.08 -41.38 31.09
N PHE A 240 -42.43 -41.17 29.83
CA PHE A 240 -42.50 -39.83 29.24
C PHE A 240 -43.85 -39.19 29.54
N ILE A 241 -43.87 -37.88 29.78
CA ILE A 241 -45.07 -37.05 29.81
C ILE A 241 -45.59 -37.02 28.37
N ASP A 242 -46.46 -37.97 28.04
CA ASP A 242 -47.26 -37.91 26.82
C ASP A 242 -48.20 -36.71 26.95
N GLY A 243 -47.84 -35.61 26.29
CA GLY A 243 -48.76 -34.51 26.06
C GLY A 243 -49.87 -34.98 25.13
N ASP A 244 -51.08 -35.08 25.67
CA ASP A 244 -52.38 -35.17 24.99
C ASP A 244 -52.39 -35.80 23.59
N LYS A 245 -52.62 -37.11 23.56
CA LYS A 245 -53.45 -37.72 22.52
C LYS A 245 -54.66 -38.40 23.16
N GLU A 246 -55.55 -37.59 23.71
CA GLU A 246 -57.01 -37.52 23.44
C GLU A 246 -57.71 -36.61 24.44
#